data_AF-A0A535LU89-F1
#
_entry.id   AF-A0A535LU89-F1
#
_cell.length_a   1.000
_cell.length_b   1.000
_cell.length_c   1.000
_cell.angle_alpha   90.00
_cell.angle_beta   90.00
_cell.angle_gamma   90.00
#
_symmetry.space_group_name_H-M   'P 1'
#
loop_
_entity.id
_entity.type
_entity.pdbx_description
1 polymer ?
#
loop_
_entity_poly.entity_id
_entity_poly.type
_entity_poly.pdbx_seq_one_letter_code
_entity_poly.pdbx_strand_id
1 'polypeptide(L)'
;ALGAAQLVEAHFLWTFEQEQWAQLEHWLHLVPEDQIQGSPTLLVARAWILQARGQFKDYLPVLRAAERLVGPGDSGASDTDDRQSRILRALMAILWSQFQYLTGQAQASLESAQSALRWLPPDVAYIASYSLFYLALSQQATGQEEEALETLNQALREHQAQLNSTARLLLAQTYVYLTAGKLQQVEHTARHLLRLAQEADLDLSQFWAHWVLGYVHYEWNHLDEAVYHFSVVVANRHRANLWAVQRAMGGLAFAYQAQGLGAQAQETARTLLAWVQEQHNMRDLMLAYAYQGLLALLQDEVEEAEQWVEMAGEQEVHGPPMMSFEDPPLTKAWMLLAKGDEQSVAHGQALLADLLQEVASVHDTRKTIQVLALQALASNLQGRMPEALAVLERALVLARPGGFLRTFADVPPLIKVLQELRKRRKTHLTVDNKLDTYLQLILVAMSPPASQAVSKEKLLQQEGIEPLTERELHILRLLDKDLTNKEIARELVVTPGTVKVHTTNVYRKLSVNNRRAAVTLAKALGLLAAS
;
A
#
# COMPACT_ATOMS: atom_id res chain seq x y z
N ALA A 1 -45.33 -5.11 -6.81
CA ALA A 1 -44.16 -4.24 -6.58
C ALA A 1 -43.24 -4.98 -5.63
N LEU A 2 -41.99 -5.25 -6.03
CA LEU A 2 -40.99 -5.82 -5.13
C LEU A 2 -40.76 -4.83 -3.97
N GLY A 3 -40.63 -5.33 -2.75
CA GLY A 3 -40.27 -4.49 -1.60
C GLY A 3 -38.85 -3.93 -1.77
N ALA A 4 -38.53 -2.82 -1.09
CA ALA A 4 -37.21 -2.19 -1.17
C ALA A 4 -36.06 -3.19 -0.92
N ALA A 5 -36.18 -4.05 0.10
CA ALA A 5 -35.21 -5.12 0.38
C ALA A 5 -34.97 -6.06 -0.82
N GLN A 6 -36.04 -6.55 -1.45
CA GLN A 6 -35.94 -7.49 -2.58
C GLN A 6 -35.29 -6.86 -3.82
N LEU A 7 -35.49 -5.55 -4.03
CA LEU A 7 -34.81 -4.82 -5.10
C LEU A 7 -33.30 -4.72 -4.84
N VAL A 8 -32.90 -4.42 -3.59
CA VAL A 8 -31.47 -4.36 -3.23
C VAL A 8 -30.82 -5.73 -3.38
N GLU A 9 -31.47 -6.79 -2.92
CA GLU A 9 -30.98 -8.18 -3.09
C GLU A 9 -30.81 -8.55 -4.57
N ALA A 10 -31.78 -8.21 -5.42
CA ALA A 10 -31.74 -8.52 -6.85
C ALA A 10 -30.61 -7.79 -7.60
N HIS A 11 -30.22 -6.59 -7.13
CA HIS A 11 -29.19 -5.77 -7.78
C HIS A 11 -27.81 -5.86 -7.12
N PHE A 12 -27.70 -6.48 -5.94
CA PHE A 12 -26.45 -6.55 -5.17
C PHE A 12 -25.26 -7.06 -5.99
N LEU A 13 -25.37 -8.24 -6.61
CA LEU A 13 -24.27 -8.85 -7.36
C LEU A 13 -23.82 -7.99 -8.54
N TRP A 14 -24.77 -7.40 -9.26
CA TRP A 14 -24.46 -6.52 -10.38
C TRP A 14 -23.73 -5.25 -9.90
N THR A 15 -24.22 -4.59 -8.84
CA THR A 15 -23.53 -3.41 -8.28
C THR A 15 -22.15 -3.75 -7.70
N PHE A 16 -22.00 -4.95 -7.15
CA PHE A 16 -20.73 -5.46 -6.61
C PHE A 16 -19.70 -5.67 -7.74
N GLU A 17 -20.11 -6.27 -8.86
CA GLU A 17 -19.26 -6.48 -10.04
C GLU A 17 -18.84 -5.18 -10.73
N GLN A 18 -19.66 -4.14 -10.64
CA GLN A 18 -19.38 -2.81 -11.19
C GLN A 18 -18.65 -1.88 -10.19
N GLU A 19 -18.27 -2.38 -9.01
CA GLU A 19 -17.63 -1.59 -7.93
C GLU A 19 -18.44 -0.34 -7.48
N GLN A 20 -19.77 -0.38 -7.60
CA GLN A 20 -20.68 0.74 -7.27
C GLN A 20 -21.04 0.77 -5.77
N TRP A 21 -20.03 0.78 -4.90
CA TRP A 21 -20.18 0.67 -3.44
C TRP A 21 -21.06 1.75 -2.81
N ALA A 22 -20.87 3.01 -3.22
CA ALA A 22 -21.63 4.14 -2.70
C ALA A 22 -23.13 4.03 -3.04
N GLN A 23 -23.45 3.47 -4.20
CA GLN A 23 -24.83 3.24 -4.62
C GLN A 23 -25.46 2.11 -3.81
N LEU A 24 -24.76 0.99 -3.64
CA LEU A 24 -25.23 -0.12 -2.83
C LEU A 24 -25.48 0.30 -1.38
N GLU A 25 -24.60 1.11 -0.81
CA GLU A 25 -24.76 1.64 0.54
C GLU A 25 -25.93 2.60 0.66
N HIS A 26 -26.08 3.52 -0.29
CA HIS A 26 -27.25 4.40 -0.33
C HIS A 26 -28.55 3.60 -0.34
N TRP A 27 -28.61 2.52 -1.14
CA TRP A 27 -29.76 1.64 -1.18
C TRP A 27 -29.99 0.89 0.14
N LEU A 28 -28.94 0.38 0.79
CA LEU A 28 -29.07 -0.27 2.10
C LEU A 28 -29.61 0.68 3.17
N HIS A 29 -29.26 1.97 3.13
CA HIS A 29 -29.81 2.96 4.06
C HIS A 29 -31.32 3.21 3.88
N LEU A 30 -31.89 2.87 2.72
CA LEU A 30 -33.32 2.99 2.46
C LEU A 30 -34.12 1.75 2.92
N VAL A 31 -33.44 0.67 3.32
CA VAL A 31 -34.09 -0.56 3.79
C VAL A 31 -34.21 -0.53 5.32
N PRO A 32 -35.40 -0.84 5.89
CA PRO A 32 -35.59 -0.94 7.33
C PRO A 32 -34.65 -1.95 8.01
N GLU A 33 -34.15 -1.61 9.20
CA GLU A 33 -33.13 -2.40 9.90
C GLU A 33 -33.60 -3.83 10.22
N ASP A 34 -34.87 -4.01 10.57
CA ASP A 34 -35.49 -5.33 10.80
C ASP A 34 -35.45 -6.23 9.57
N GLN A 35 -35.62 -5.65 8.38
CA GLN A 35 -35.52 -6.40 7.11
C GLN A 35 -34.07 -6.78 6.81
N ILE A 36 -33.11 -5.90 7.12
CA ILE A 36 -31.69 -6.20 6.94
C ILE A 36 -31.25 -7.31 7.88
N GLN A 37 -31.61 -7.22 9.17
CA GLN A 37 -31.29 -8.26 10.17
C GLN A 37 -31.94 -9.62 9.86
N GLY A 38 -33.03 -9.64 9.08
CA GLY A 38 -33.71 -10.86 8.63
C GLY A 38 -33.19 -11.45 7.31
N SER A 39 -32.29 -10.76 6.60
CA SER A 39 -31.81 -11.21 5.28
C SER A 39 -30.29 -11.47 5.28
N PRO A 40 -29.84 -12.71 5.00
CA PRO A 40 -28.41 -13.01 4.92
C PRO A 40 -27.74 -12.27 3.75
N THR A 41 -28.45 -12.05 2.62
CA THR A 41 -27.92 -11.30 1.47
C THR A 41 -27.64 -9.85 1.81
N LEU A 42 -28.57 -9.18 2.50
CA LEU A 42 -28.40 -7.79 2.90
C LEU A 42 -27.31 -7.63 3.99
N LEU A 43 -27.20 -8.60 4.91
CA LEU A 43 -26.10 -8.61 5.88
C LEU A 43 -24.73 -8.83 5.22
N VAL A 44 -24.62 -9.72 4.22
CA VAL A 44 -23.38 -9.89 3.45
C VAL A 44 -23.05 -8.61 2.67
N ALA A 45 -24.02 -7.98 2.01
CA ALA A 45 -23.83 -6.71 1.32
C ALA A 45 -23.33 -5.62 2.29
N ARG A 46 -23.94 -5.53 3.48
CA ARG A 46 -23.50 -4.61 4.54
C ARG A 46 -22.09 -4.93 5.02
N ALA A 47 -21.74 -6.19 5.24
CA ALA A 47 -20.41 -6.59 5.68
C ALA A 47 -19.32 -6.18 4.67
N TRP A 48 -19.58 -6.32 3.36
CA TRP A 48 -18.69 -5.84 2.31
C TRP A 48 -18.50 -4.31 2.34
N ILE A 49 -19.57 -3.53 2.57
CA ILE A 49 -19.46 -2.07 2.70
C ILE A 49 -18.68 -1.66 3.95
N LEU A 50 -19.00 -2.26 5.10
CA LEU A 50 -18.27 -2.01 6.35
C LEU A 50 -16.78 -2.30 6.18
N GLN A 51 -16.46 -3.40 5.50
CA GLN A 51 -15.08 -3.76 5.19
C GLN A 51 -14.40 -2.75 4.26
N ALA A 52 -15.06 -2.35 3.17
CA ALA A 52 -14.51 -1.38 2.21
C ALA A 52 -14.23 -0.01 2.88
N ARG A 53 -14.97 0.32 3.95
CA ARG A 53 -14.78 1.53 4.78
C ARG A 53 -13.83 1.33 5.95
N GLY A 54 -13.29 0.13 6.16
CA GLY A 54 -12.44 -0.16 7.31
C GLY A 54 -13.14 -0.11 8.67
N GLN A 55 -14.46 -0.28 8.71
CA GLN A 55 -15.26 -0.29 9.94
C GLN A 55 -15.25 -1.70 10.59
N PHE A 56 -14.06 -2.18 10.97
CA PHE A 56 -13.84 -3.54 11.47
C PHE A 56 -14.59 -3.90 12.75
N LYS A 57 -14.86 -2.89 13.61
CA LYS A 57 -15.60 -3.08 14.86
C LYS A 57 -17.03 -3.59 14.61
N ASP A 58 -17.69 -3.03 13.61
CA ASP A 58 -19.08 -3.38 13.26
C ASP A 58 -19.15 -4.54 12.27
N TYR A 59 -18.06 -4.79 11.54
CA TYR A 59 -17.94 -5.85 10.55
C TYR A 59 -18.20 -7.25 11.13
N LEU A 60 -17.49 -7.64 12.20
CA LEU A 60 -17.52 -9.01 12.71
C LEU A 60 -18.90 -9.41 13.27
N PRO A 61 -19.62 -8.54 14.03
CA PRO A 61 -21.00 -8.81 14.41
C PRO A 61 -21.94 -9.07 13.23
N VAL A 62 -21.82 -8.28 12.15
CA VAL A 62 -22.66 -8.44 10.94
C VAL A 62 -22.33 -9.74 10.22
N LEU A 63 -21.05 -10.07 10.04
CA LEU A 63 -20.64 -11.31 9.39
C LEU A 63 -21.16 -12.55 10.15
N ARG A 64 -21.04 -12.56 11.48
CA ARG A 64 -21.58 -13.64 12.32
C ARG A 64 -23.10 -13.73 12.28
N ALA A 65 -23.80 -12.61 12.14
CA ALA A 65 -25.26 -12.61 11.98
C ALA A 65 -25.67 -13.25 10.65
N ALA A 66 -25.00 -12.90 9.55
CA ALA A 66 -25.22 -13.51 8.25
C ALA A 66 -25.00 -15.04 8.29
N GLU A 67 -23.89 -15.47 8.90
CA GLU A 67 -23.54 -16.90 9.04
C GLU A 67 -24.61 -17.71 9.77
N ARG A 68 -25.19 -17.16 10.85
CA ARG A 68 -26.28 -17.83 11.59
C ARG A 68 -27.53 -18.02 10.75
N LEU A 69 -27.87 -17.07 9.88
CA LEU A 69 -29.04 -17.17 9.01
C LEU A 69 -28.84 -18.14 7.85
N VAL A 70 -27.62 -18.23 7.31
CA VAL A 70 -27.28 -19.19 6.25
C VAL A 70 -27.15 -20.62 6.78
N GLY A 71 -26.78 -20.77 8.07
CA GLY A 71 -26.60 -22.06 8.75
C GLY A 71 -25.33 -22.83 8.30
N PRO A 72 -24.91 -23.84 9.09
CA PRO A 72 -23.80 -24.71 8.70
C PRO A 72 -24.19 -25.46 7.42
N GLY A 73 -23.56 -25.12 6.30
CA GLY A 73 -23.66 -25.92 5.09
C GLY A 73 -22.70 -27.09 5.19
N ASP A 74 -23.05 -28.23 4.58
CA ASP A 74 -22.08 -29.27 4.31
C ASP A 74 -20.88 -28.66 3.56
N SER A 75 -19.68 -29.18 3.78
CA SER A 75 -18.39 -28.59 3.38
C SER A 75 -18.13 -28.50 1.85
N GLY A 76 -19.16 -28.73 1.03
CA GLY A 76 -19.14 -28.59 -0.43
C GLY A 76 -20.54 -28.35 -1.01
N ALA A 77 -20.56 -27.76 -2.22
CA ALA A 77 -21.78 -27.55 -2.98
C ALA A 77 -22.43 -28.89 -3.34
N SER A 78 -23.70 -29.07 -2.97
CA SER A 78 -24.54 -30.16 -3.50
C SER A 78 -25.17 -29.73 -4.82
N ASP A 79 -25.46 -30.67 -5.72
CA ASP A 79 -26.24 -30.42 -6.95
C ASP A 79 -27.64 -29.85 -6.66
N THR A 80 -28.09 -29.90 -5.41
CA THR A 80 -29.37 -29.35 -4.94
C THR A 80 -29.34 -27.89 -4.52
N ASP A 81 -28.16 -27.27 -4.40
CA ASP A 81 -28.04 -25.88 -3.98
C ASP A 81 -28.34 -24.91 -5.12
N ASP A 82 -29.31 -23.99 -4.91
CA ASP A 82 -29.59 -22.93 -5.87
C ASP A 82 -28.38 -22.00 -6.07
N ARG A 83 -28.23 -21.48 -7.30
CA ARG A 83 -27.10 -20.63 -7.71
C ARG A 83 -26.89 -19.44 -6.78
N GLN A 84 -27.96 -18.79 -6.32
CA GLN A 84 -27.85 -17.62 -5.44
C GLN A 84 -27.30 -18.02 -4.06
N SER A 85 -27.74 -19.16 -3.52
CA SER A 85 -27.24 -19.71 -2.26
C SER A 85 -25.74 -20.01 -2.33
N ARG A 86 -25.29 -20.63 -3.44
CA ARG A 86 -23.87 -20.90 -3.69
C ARG A 86 -23.03 -19.63 -3.71
N ILE A 87 -23.47 -18.60 -4.46
CA ILE A 87 -22.75 -17.31 -4.53
C ILE A 87 -22.73 -16.63 -3.15
N LEU A 88 -23.83 -16.65 -2.40
CA LEU A 88 -23.90 -16.06 -1.07
C LEU A 88 -22.92 -16.73 -0.08
N ARG A 89 -22.87 -18.07 -0.08
CA ARG A 89 -21.90 -18.85 0.72
C ARG A 89 -20.46 -18.53 0.33
N ALA A 90 -20.18 -18.40 -0.97
CA ALA A 90 -18.87 -18.00 -1.45
C ALA A 90 -18.48 -16.59 -0.96
N LEU A 91 -19.35 -15.59 -1.14
CA LEU A 91 -19.10 -14.22 -0.69
C LEU A 91 -18.84 -14.14 0.82
N MET A 92 -19.59 -14.90 1.62
CA MET A 92 -19.37 -15.00 3.07
C MET A 92 -18.04 -15.68 3.42
N ALA A 93 -17.65 -16.75 2.71
CA ALA A 93 -16.36 -17.40 2.89
C ALA A 93 -15.17 -16.49 2.49
N ILE A 94 -15.33 -15.66 1.45
CA ILE A 94 -14.34 -14.64 1.08
C ILE A 94 -14.18 -13.59 2.19
N LEU A 95 -15.30 -13.09 2.74
CA LEU A 95 -15.30 -12.17 3.88
C LEU A 95 -14.59 -12.77 5.10
N TRP A 96 -14.86 -14.03 5.42
CA TRP A 96 -14.15 -14.74 6.49
C TRP A 96 -12.65 -14.86 6.22
N SER A 97 -12.28 -15.28 5.00
CA SER A 97 -10.89 -15.40 4.57
C SER A 97 -10.13 -14.08 4.76
N GLN A 98 -10.72 -12.99 4.29
CA GLN A 98 -10.16 -11.65 4.43
C GLN A 98 -10.00 -11.23 5.89
N PHE A 99 -11.01 -11.43 6.73
CA PHE A 99 -10.95 -11.10 8.15
C PHE A 99 -9.87 -11.89 8.89
N GLN A 100 -9.79 -13.19 8.63
CA GLN A 100 -8.79 -14.09 9.21
C GLN A 100 -7.39 -13.66 8.79
N TYR A 101 -7.19 -13.32 7.51
CA TYR A 101 -5.90 -12.80 7.03
C TYR A 101 -5.50 -11.52 7.76
N LEU A 102 -6.42 -10.55 7.81
CA LEU A 102 -6.20 -9.25 8.46
C LEU A 102 -6.09 -9.32 9.99
N THR A 103 -6.31 -10.48 10.60
CA THR A 103 -6.16 -10.71 12.04
C THR A 103 -5.07 -11.74 12.35
N GLY A 104 -4.19 -12.06 11.39
CA GLY A 104 -3.04 -12.95 11.58
C GLY A 104 -3.35 -14.44 11.54
N GLN A 105 -4.57 -14.84 11.20
CA GLN A 105 -5.01 -16.24 11.11
C GLN A 105 -4.83 -16.79 9.69
N ALA A 106 -3.59 -16.80 9.20
CA ALA A 106 -3.28 -17.15 7.80
C ALA A 106 -3.80 -18.53 7.37
N GLN A 107 -3.67 -19.55 8.22
CA GLN A 107 -4.15 -20.90 7.92
C GLN A 107 -5.68 -20.96 7.81
N ALA A 108 -6.41 -20.33 8.73
CA ALA A 108 -7.87 -20.27 8.65
C ALA A 108 -8.34 -19.48 7.42
N SER A 109 -7.60 -18.42 7.08
CA SER A 109 -7.85 -17.64 5.87
C SER A 109 -7.70 -18.48 4.59
N LEU A 110 -6.65 -19.31 4.53
CA LEU A 110 -6.41 -20.24 3.43
C LEU A 110 -7.60 -21.19 3.25
N GLU A 111 -8.07 -21.81 4.35
CA GLU A 111 -9.20 -22.74 4.34
C GLU A 111 -10.50 -22.07 3.87
N SER A 112 -10.76 -20.85 4.33
CA SER A 112 -11.92 -20.05 3.92
C SER A 112 -11.85 -19.65 2.44
N ALA A 113 -10.68 -19.28 1.91
CA ALA A 113 -10.50 -18.96 0.50
C ALA A 113 -10.70 -20.20 -0.39
N GLN A 114 -10.22 -21.36 0.03
CA GLN A 114 -10.47 -22.62 -0.67
C GLN A 114 -11.95 -23.00 -0.63
N SER A 115 -12.62 -22.77 0.51
CA SER A 115 -14.06 -23.00 0.67
C SER A 115 -14.86 -22.15 -0.30
N ALA A 116 -14.55 -20.85 -0.41
CA ALA A 116 -15.21 -19.95 -1.36
C ALA A 116 -15.11 -20.46 -2.81
N LEU A 117 -13.93 -20.91 -3.25
CA LEU A 117 -13.76 -21.48 -4.60
C LEU A 117 -14.60 -22.73 -4.85
N ARG A 118 -14.83 -23.59 -3.83
CA ARG A 118 -15.70 -24.76 -3.95
C ARG A 118 -17.17 -24.38 -4.16
N TRP A 119 -17.61 -23.27 -3.57
CA TRP A 119 -18.98 -22.79 -3.70
C TRP A 119 -19.25 -22.12 -5.04
N LEU A 120 -18.27 -21.38 -5.58
CA LEU A 120 -18.45 -20.54 -6.76
C LEU A 120 -18.81 -21.34 -8.03
N PRO A 121 -19.86 -20.91 -8.75
CA PRO A 121 -20.08 -21.36 -10.13
C PRO A 121 -18.90 -20.98 -11.07
N PRO A 122 -18.61 -21.76 -12.13
CA PRO A 122 -17.47 -21.49 -13.02
C PRO A 122 -17.55 -20.17 -13.81
N ASP A 123 -18.75 -19.61 -13.98
CA ASP A 123 -18.99 -18.42 -14.80
C ASP A 123 -18.87 -17.09 -14.04
N VAL A 124 -18.75 -17.12 -12.70
CA VAL A 124 -18.62 -15.91 -11.84
C VAL A 124 -17.17 -15.55 -11.53
N ALA A 125 -16.37 -15.42 -12.59
CA ALA A 125 -14.93 -15.20 -12.53
C ALA A 125 -14.50 -13.92 -11.76
N TYR A 126 -15.31 -12.86 -11.77
CA TYR A 126 -15.02 -11.66 -11.00
C TYR A 126 -14.99 -11.94 -9.49
N ILE A 127 -15.99 -12.65 -8.96
CA ILE A 127 -16.04 -13.02 -7.53
C ILE A 127 -14.92 -14.03 -7.22
N ALA A 128 -14.65 -14.97 -8.13
CA ALA A 128 -13.53 -15.90 -7.98
C ALA A 128 -12.18 -15.18 -7.83
N SER A 129 -11.98 -14.05 -8.52
CA SER A 129 -10.75 -13.26 -8.38
C SER A 129 -10.51 -12.71 -6.97
N TYR A 130 -11.56 -12.45 -6.16
CA TYR A 130 -11.39 -12.10 -4.74
C TYR A 130 -10.93 -13.29 -3.90
N SER A 131 -11.48 -14.47 -4.18
CA SER A 131 -11.10 -15.69 -3.49
C SER A 131 -9.66 -16.08 -3.80
N LEU A 132 -9.27 -16.01 -5.08
CA LEU A 132 -7.90 -16.27 -5.53
C LEU A 132 -6.90 -15.27 -4.96
N PHE A 133 -7.30 -14.01 -4.80
CA PHE A 133 -6.49 -12.99 -4.14
C PHE A 133 -6.12 -13.40 -2.72
N TYR A 134 -7.11 -13.70 -1.87
CA TYR A 134 -6.84 -14.12 -0.49
C TYR A 134 -6.24 -15.52 -0.37
N LEU A 135 -6.52 -16.42 -1.31
CA LEU A 135 -5.84 -17.71 -1.41
C LEU A 135 -4.33 -17.52 -1.56
N ALA A 136 -3.89 -16.73 -2.54
CA ALA A 136 -2.48 -16.51 -2.82
C ALA A 136 -1.75 -15.82 -1.66
N LEU A 137 -2.41 -14.84 -1.04
CA LEU A 137 -1.90 -14.16 0.15
C LEU A 137 -1.69 -15.11 1.33
N SER A 138 -2.67 -15.99 1.57
CA SER A 138 -2.62 -16.96 2.66
C SER A 138 -1.65 -18.11 2.37
N GLN A 139 -1.51 -18.52 1.12
CA GLN A 139 -0.46 -19.45 0.68
C GLN A 139 0.93 -18.83 0.95
N GLN A 140 1.17 -17.58 0.56
CA GLN A 140 2.43 -16.90 0.90
C GLN A 140 2.66 -16.85 2.41
N ALA A 141 1.66 -16.45 3.19
CA ALA A 141 1.76 -16.34 4.64
C ALA A 141 1.94 -17.69 5.36
N THR A 142 1.69 -18.81 4.67
CA THR A 142 1.91 -20.17 5.19
C THR A 142 3.10 -20.87 4.51
N GLY A 143 3.94 -20.12 3.80
CA GLY A 143 5.19 -20.60 3.21
C GLY A 143 5.05 -21.30 1.86
N GLN A 144 3.88 -21.23 1.22
CA GLN A 144 3.54 -21.85 -0.06
C GLN A 144 3.65 -20.83 -1.22
N GLU A 145 4.75 -20.08 -1.28
CA GLU A 145 4.95 -18.99 -2.27
C GLU A 145 4.87 -19.49 -3.72
N GLU A 146 5.53 -20.62 -4.02
CA GLU A 146 5.56 -21.19 -5.38
C GLU A 146 4.16 -21.60 -5.85
N GLU A 147 3.38 -22.27 -4.99
CA GLU A 147 2.00 -22.66 -5.26
C GLU A 147 1.09 -21.45 -5.48
N ALA A 148 1.27 -20.38 -4.70
CA ALA A 148 0.55 -19.13 -4.88
C ALA A 148 0.79 -18.53 -6.26
N LEU A 149 2.06 -18.46 -6.69
CA LEU A 149 2.44 -17.91 -8.00
C LEU A 149 1.97 -18.80 -9.15
N GLU A 150 2.04 -20.12 -9.02
CA GLU A 150 1.50 -21.05 -10.02
C GLU A 150 -0.01 -20.87 -10.21
N THR A 151 -0.75 -20.81 -9.09
CA THR A 151 -2.20 -20.61 -9.08
C THR A 151 -2.58 -19.28 -9.74
N LEU A 152 -1.90 -18.19 -9.38
CA LEU A 152 -2.12 -16.88 -9.99
C LEU A 152 -1.78 -16.86 -11.48
N ASN A 153 -0.66 -17.46 -11.88
CA ASN A 153 -0.26 -17.53 -13.29
C ASN A 153 -1.20 -18.38 -14.15
N GLN A 154 -1.80 -19.42 -13.58
CA GLN A 154 -2.87 -20.16 -14.24
C GLN A 154 -4.12 -19.29 -14.41
N ALA A 155 -4.60 -18.67 -13.33
CA ALA A 155 -5.79 -17.83 -13.37
C ALA A 155 -5.64 -16.63 -14.31
N LEU A 156 -4.46 -16.01 -14.38
CA LEU A 156 -4.15 -14.92 -15.31
C LEU A 156 -4.24 -15.36 -16.78
N ARG A 157 -3.87 -16.61 -17.10
CA ARG A 157 -4.02 -17.17 -18.46
C ARG A 157 -5.49 -17.45 -18.80
N GLU A 158 -6.28 -17.90 -17.83
CA GLU A 158 -7.69 -18.24 -18.02
C GLU A 158 -8.60 -17.00 -18.10
N HIS A 159 -8.31 -15.95 -17.33
CA HIS A 159 -9.16 -14.77 -17.19
C HIS A 159 -8.68 -13.54 -17.98
N GLN A 160 -7.70 -13.68 -18.88
CA GLN A 160 -7.04 -12.56 -19.57
C GLN A 160 -8.02 -11.58 -20.28
N ALA A 161 -9.18 -12.06 -20.73
CA ALA A 161 -10.21 -11.24 -21.37
C ALA A 161 -11.07 -10.40 -20.40
N GLN A 162 -11.00 -10.69 -19.09
CA GLN A 162 -11.73 -9.98 -18.05
C GLN A 162 -10.76 -9.05 -17.30
N LEU A 163 -10.72 -7.78 -17.74
CA LEU A 163 -9.70 -6.82 -17.29
C LEU A 163 -9.76 -6.56 -15.78
N ASN A 164 -10.95 -6.47 -15.18
CA ASN A 164 -11.10 -6.28 -13.72
C ASN A 164 -10.58 -7.48 -12.90
N SER A 165 -10.90 -8.71 -13.30
CA SER A 165 -10.39 -9.94 -12.69
C SER A 165 -8.86 -10.03 -12.85
N THR A 166 -8.36 -9.73 -14.05
CA THR A 166 -6.92 -9.74 -14.35
C THR A 166 -6.17 -8.71 -13.51
N ALA A 167 -6.70 -7.49 -13.37
CA ALA A 167 -6.12 -6.45 -12.53
C ALA A 167 -6.02 -6.89 -11.05
N ARG A 168 -7.05 -7.55 -10.52
CA ARG A 168 -7.04 -8.07 -9.14
C ARG A 168 -6.02 -9.18 -8.96
N LEU A 169 -5.89 -10.10 -9.91
CA LEU A 169 -4.90 -11.18 -9.87
C LEU A 169 -3.47 -10.64 -9.98
N LEU A 170 -3.22 -9.64 -10.83
CA LEU A 170 -1.94 -8.95 -10.90
C LEU A 170 -1.60 -8.26 -9.57
N LEU A 171 -2.58 -7.62 -8.92
CA LEU A 171 -2.39 -7.02 -7.60
C LEU A 171 -2.03 -8.06 -6.53
N ALA A 172 -2.67 -9.24 -6.55
CA ALA A 172 -2.31 -10.36 -5.67
C ALA A 172 -0.87 -10.81 -5.91
N GLN A 173 -0.48 -10.97 -7.18
CA GLN A 173 0.87 -11.38 -7.56
C GLN A 173 1.92 -10.36 -7.11
N THR A 174 1.64 -9.06 -7.30
CA THR A 174 2.45 -7.96 -6.80
C THR A 174 2.63 -8.05 -5.28
N TYR A 175 1.57 -8.38 -4.54
CA TYR A 175 1.66 -8.55 -3.10
C TYR A 175 2.57 -9.71 -2.69
N VAL A 176 2.38 -10.89 -3.31
CA VAL A 176 3.21 -12.09 -3.03
C VAL A 176 4.70 -11.79 -3.28
N TYR A 177 5.02 -11.09 -4.38
CA TYR A 177 6.40 -10.67 -4.64
C TYR A 177 6.91 -9.64 -3.62
N LEU A 178 6.05 -8.74 -3.16
CA LEU A 178 6.43 -7.71 -2.18
C LEU A 178 6.78 -8.33 -0.83
N THR A 179 5.97 -9.25 -0.32
CA THR A 179 6.25 -9.99 0.92
C THR A 179 7.48 -10.89 0.79
N ALA A 180 7.71 -11.46 -0.39
CA ALA A 180 8.92 -12.24 -0.69
C ALA A 180 10.19 -11.37 -0.87
N GLY A 181 10.08 -10.04 -0.82
CA GLY A 181 11.21 -9.13 -1.02
C GLY A 181 11.74 -9.06 -2.46
N LYS A 182 10.94 -9.47 -3.45
CA LYS A 182 11.32 -9.59 -4.87
C LYS A 182 10.96 -8.31 -5.65
N LEU A 183 11.58 -7.18 -5.30
CA LEU A 183 11.14 -5.86 -5.77
C LEU A 183 11.21 -5.67 -7.30
N GLN A 184 12.10 -6.35 -8.02
CA GLN A 184 12.13 -6.27 -9.48
C GLN A 184 10.87 -6.89 -10.10
N GLN A 185 10.39 -8.02 -9.55
CA GLN A 185 9.14 -8.65 -9.96
C GLN A 185 7.94 -7.80 -9.54
N VAL A 186 8.00 -7.17 -8.37
CA VAL A 186 6.99 -6.20 -7.90
C VAL A 186 6.85 -5.07 -8.92
N GLU A 187 7.96 -4.43 -9.31
CA GLU A 187 7.99 -3.33 -10.28
C GLU A 187 7.40 -3.75 -11.63
N HIS A 188 7.85 -4.88 -12.18
CA HIS A 188 7.40 -5.37 -13.47
C HIS A 188 5.89 -5.63 -13.47
N THR A 189 5.40 -6.32 -12.43
CA THR A 189 3.98 -6.67 -12.28
C THR A 189 3.13 -5.43 -12.04
N ALA A 190 3.62 -4.47 -11.23
CA ALA A 190 2.93 -3.22 -10.98
C ALA A 190 2.84 -2.31 -12.22
N ARG A 191 3.88 -2.28 -13.08
CA ARG A 191 3.80 -1.58 -14.38
C ARG A 191 2.79 -2.23 -15.32
N HIS A 192 2.70 -3.56 -15.33
CA HIS A 192 1.69 -4.26 -16.11
C HIS A 192 0.28 -3.95 -15.60
N LEU A 193 0.07 -4.04 -14.29
CA LEU A 193 -1.18 -3.65 -13.63
C LEU A 193 -1.58 -2.20 -13.96
N LEU A 194 -0.63 -1.27 -13.88
CA LEU A 194 -0.89 0.15 -14.14
C LEU A 194 -1.40 0.38 -15.57
N ARG A 195 -0.72 -0.19 -16.58
CA ARG A 195 -1.14 -0.06 -17.98
C ARG A 195 -2.54 -0.63 -18.22
N LEU A 196 -2.79 -1.84 -17.73
CA LEU A 196 -4.08 -2.50 -17.86
C LEU A 196 -5.19 -1.70 -17.16
N ALA A 197 -4.93 -1.20 -15.94
CA ALA A 197 -5.89 -0.41 -15.19
C ALA A 197 -6.21 0.92 -15.88
N GLN A 198 -5.24 1.57 -16.50
CA GLN A 198 -5.46 2.80 -17.28
C GLN A 198 -6.27 2.55 -18.55
N GLU A 199 -6.01 1.44 -19.27
CA GLU A 199 -6.77 1.05 -20.46
C GLU A 199 -8.24 0.72 -20.13
N ALA A 200 -8.47 0.17 -18.94
CA ALA A 200 -9.79 -0.28 -18.48
C ALA A 200 -10.51 0.71 -17.54
N ASP A 201 -9.93 1.88 -17.26
CA ASP A 201 -10.42 2.89 -16.29
C ASP A 201 -10.72 2.30 -14.89
N LEU A 202 -9.82 1.44 -14.39
CA LEU A 202 -9.93 0.77 -13.09
C LEU A 202 -9.19 1.55 -12.00
N ASP A 203 -9.86 2.55 -11.42
CA ASP A 203 -9.29 3.47 -10.42
C ASP A 203 -8.58 2.75 -9.26
N LEU A 204 -9.25 1.78 -8.63
CA LEU A 204 -8.71 1.08 -7.46
C LEU A 204 -7.36 0.43 -7.79
N SER A 205 -7.31 -0.32 -8.88
CA SER A 205 -6.09 -1.01 -9.35
C SER A 205 -5.01 -0.02 -9.78
N GLN A 206 -5.39 1.07 -10.46
CA GLN A 206 -4.46 2.10 -10.90
C GLN A 206 -3.73 2.74 -9.71
N PHE A 207 -4.47 3.16 -8.68
CA PHE A 207 -3.85 3.86 -7.55
C PHE A 207 -3.02 2.94 -6.65
N TRP A 208 -3.40 1.66 -6.52
CA TRP A 208 -2.52 0.67 -5.88
C TRP A 208 -1.25 0.41 -6.68
N ALA A 209 -1.33 0.36 -8.01
CA ALA A 209 -0.14 0.22 -8.86
C ALA A 209 0.81 1.41 -8.71
N HIS A 210 0.29 2.64 -8.70
CA HIS A 210 1.10 3.82 -8.38
C HIS A 210 1.73 3.72 -7.00
N TRP A 211 0.97 3.37 -5.96
CA TRP A 211 1.53 3.25 -4.61
C TRP A 211 2.69 2.24 -4.56
N VAL A 212 2.51 1.07 -5.18
CA VAL A 212 3.54 0.01 -5.20
C VAL A 212 4.79 0.47 -5.95
N LEU A 213 4.64 1.10 -7.12
CA LEU A 213 5.77 1.64 -7.87
C LEU A 213 6.50 2.71 -7.05
N GLY A 214 5.77 3.60 -6.38
CA GLY A 214 6.35 4.56 -5.45
C GLY A 214 7.16 3.90 -4.34
N TYR A 215 6.65 2.80 -3.76
CA TYR A 215 7.36 2.03 -2.75
C TYR A 215 8.66 1.41 -3.28
N VAL A 216 8.62 0.77 -4.45
CA VAL A 216 9.81 0.17 -5.06
C VAL A 216 10.87 1.22 -5.40
N HIS A 217 10.45 2.32 -6.03
CA HIS A 217 11.35 3.42 -6.36
C HIS A 217 11.93 4.07 -5.11
N TYR A 218 11.13 4.19 -4.04
CA TYR A 218 11.63 4.63 -2.75
C TYR A 218 12.74 3.70 -2.28
N GLU A 219 12.49 2.39 -2.15
CA GLU A 219 13.50 1.42 -1.67
C GLU A 219 14.77 1.41 -2.52
N TRP A 220 14.67 1.63 -3.83
CA TRP A 220 15.83 1.78 -4.74
C TRP A 220 16.52 3.15 -4.68
N ASN A 221 16.09 4.04 -3.78
CA ASN A 221 16.59 5.41 -3.64
C ASN A 221 16.40 6.26 -4.93
N HIS A 222 15.43 5.90 -5.76
CA HIS A 222 14.94 6.65 -6.93
C HIS A 222 13.84 7.61 -6.46
N LEU A 223 14.25 8.62 -5.69
CA LEU A 223 13.32 9.42 -4.89
C LEU A 223 12.40 10.32 -5.73
N ASP A 224 12.86 10.79 -6.90
CA ASP A 224 12.03 11.60 -7.79
C ASP A 224 10.87 10.79 -8.37
N GLU A 225 11.14 9.54 -8.79
CA GLU A 225 10.13 8.59 -9.25
C GLU A 225 9.16 8.22 -8.12
N ALA A 226 9.68 8.01 -6.90
CA ALA A 226 8.85 7.76 -5.72
C ALA A 226 7.88 8.92 -5.44
N VAL A 227 8.41 10.16 -5.41
CA VAL A 227 7.60 11.39 -5.26
C VAL A 227 6.54 11.47 -6.34
N TYR A 228 6.89 11.17 -7.61
CA TYR A 228 5.93 11.17 -8.71
C TYR A 228 4.76 10.22 -8.46
N HIS A 229 5.04 8.95 -8.19
CA HIS A 229 3.99 7.95 -8.03
C HIS A 229 3.08 8.24 -6.83
N PHE A 230 3.64 8.64 -5.68
CA PHE A 230 2.83 9.01 -4.53
C PHE A 230 1.99 10.26 -4.79
N SER A 231 2.57 11.26 -5.46
CA SER A 231 1.86 12.50 -5.77
C SER A 231 0.66 12.27 -6.71
N VAL A 232 0.75 11.32 -7.66
CA VAL A 232 -0.40 10.95 -8.52
C VAL A 232 -1.58 10.45 -7.68
N VAL A 233 -1.32 9.61 -6.68
CA VAL A 233 -2.37 9.10 -5.78
C VAL A 233 -2.98 10.23 -4.95
N VAL A 234 -2.13 11.08 -4.34
CA VAL A 234 -2.57 12.21 -3.51
C VAL A 234 -3.37 13.24 -4.31
N ALA A 235 -2.93 13.55 -5.53
CA ALA A 235 -3.64 14.48 -6.43
C ALA A 235 -5.03 13.97 -6.81
N ASN A 236 -5.21 12.64 -6.88
CA ASN A 236 -6.48 11.99 -7.20
C ASN A 236 -7.23 11.45 -5.98
N ARG A 237 -6.99 11.99 -4.77
CA ARG A 237 -7.61 11.52 -3.50
C ARG A 237 -9.14 11.43 -3.43
N HIS A 238 -9.85 12.01 -4.39
CA HIS A 238 -11.31 11.95 -4.49
C HIS A 238 -11.81 10.75 -5.32
N ARG A 239 -10.93 10.15 -6.14
CA ARG A 239 -11.17 8.89 -6.87
C ARG A 239 -10.45 7.72 -6.17
N ALA A 240 -9.27 7.98 -5.63
CA ALA A 240 -8.46 6.96 -4.97
C ALA A 240 -9.10 6.47 -3.66
N ASN A 241 -8.92 5.17 -3.38
CA ASN A 241 -9.33 4.58 -2.12
C ASN A 241 -8.59 5.22 -0.93
N LEU A 242 -9.31 5.42 0.19
CA LEU A 242 -8.81 6.06 1.41
C LEU A 242 -7.45 5.51 1.85
N TRP A 243 -7.29 4.18 1.84
CA TRP A 243 -6.07 3.51 2.27
C TRP A 243 -4.89 3.80 1.36
N ALA A 244 -5.10 3.82 0.05
CA ALA A 244 -4.06 4.15 -0.92
C ALA A 244 -3.60 5.60 -0.74
N VAL A 245 -4.54 6.54 -0.51
CA VAL A 245 -4.22 7.95 -0.27
C VAL A 245 -3.42 8.12 1.01
N GLN A 246 -3.87 7.56 2.14
CA GLN A 246 -3.17 7.66 3.42
C GLN A 246 -1.72 7.14 3.30
N ARG A 247 -1.54 5.95 2.72
CA ARG A 247 -0.22 5.35 2.54
C ARG A 247 0.65 6.11 1.53
N ALA A 248 0.05 6.71 0.50
CA ALA A 248 0.78 7.54 -0.45
C ALA A 248 1.22 8.87 0.19
N MET A 249 0.42 9.48 1.05
CA MET A 249 0.84 10.68 1.79
C MET A 249 1.99 10.38 2.75
N GLY A 250 1.94 9.24 3.45
CA GLY A 250 3.06 8.77 4.27
C GLY A 250 4.33 8.52 3.45
N GLY A 251 4.22 7.76 2.35
CA GLY A 251 5.33 7.51 1.43
C GLY A 251 5.89 8.79 0.80
N LEU A 252 5.05 9.77 0.48
CA LEU A 252 5.47 11.08 -0.03
C LEU A 252 6.24 11.87 1.01
N ALA A 253 5.80 11.89 2.27
CA ALA A 253 6.52 12.54 3.36
C ALA A 253 7.92 11.91 3.55
N PHE A 254 8.01 10.58 3.52
CA PHE A 254 9.29 9.88 3.62
C PHE A 254 10.20 10.14 2.42
N ALA A 255 9.65 10.17 1.20
CA ALA A 255 10.40 10.51 0.00
C ALA A 255 10.96 11.95 0.06
N TYR A 256 10.16 12.93 0.53
CA TYR A 256 10.67 14.29 0.75
C TYR A 256 11.74 14.35 1.83
N GLN A 257 11.56 13.66 2.95
CA GLN A 257 12.57 13.59 4.00
C GLN A 257 13.89 13.00 3.46
N ALA A 258 13.81 11.93 2.68
CA ALA A 258 14.94 11.30 2.01
C ALA A 258 15.67 12.22 1.01
N GLN A 259 14.94 13.15 0.37
CA GLN A 259 15.50 14.17 -0.52
C GLN A 259 16.13 15.37 0.23
N GLY A 260 16.06 15.40 1.56
CA GLY A 260 16.47 16.55 2.37
C GLY A 260 15.44 17.69 2.38
N LEU A 261 14.20 17.42 1.97
CA LEU A 261 13.09 18.37 1.92
C LEU A 261 12.20 18.27 3.17
N GLY A 262 12.81 18.38 4.36
CA GLY A 262 12.14 18.14 5.64
C GLY A 262 10.90 19.02 5.90
N ALA A 263 10.91 20.27 5.43
CA ALA A 263 9.74 21.15 5.53
C ALA A 263 8.54 20.63 4.73
N GLN A 264 8.76 20.16 3.49
CA GLN A 264 7.71 19.53 2.69
C GLN A 264 7.23 18.20 3.29
N ALA A 265 8.15 17.42 3.89
CA ALA A 265 7.80 16.19 4.57
C ALA A 265 6.83 16.46 5.74
N GLN A 266 7.18 17.43 6.60
CA GLN A 266 6.38 17.76 7.78
C GLN A 266 5.01 18.36 7.39
N GLU A 267 4.96 19.21 6.36
CA GLU A 267 3.68 19.74 5.86
C GLU A 267 2.79 18.65 5.27
N THR A 268 3.38 17.70 4.54
CA THR A 268 2.65 16.53 4.00
C THR A 268 2.07 15.68 5.13
N ALA A 269 2.86 15.43 6.19
CA ALA A 269 2.44 14.66 7.35
C ALA A 269 1.32 15.38 8.12
N ARG A 270 1.43 16.71 8.36
CA ARG A 270 0.36 17.50 8.99
C ARG A 270 -0.94 17.46 8.18
N THR A 271 -0.83 17.58 6.86
CA THR A 271 -1.99 17.50 5.96
C THR A 271 -2.67 16.14 6.06
N LEU A 272 -1.89 15.05 6.16
CA LEU A 272 -2.43 13.70 6.37
C LEU A 272 -3.21 13.61 7.68
N LEU A 273 -2.62 14.08 8.77
CA LEU A 273 -3.25 14.03 10.09
C LEU A 273 -4.57 14.81 10.12
N ALA A 274 -4.57 16.05 9.63
CA ALA A 274 -5.77 16.88 9.56
C ALA A 274 -6.87 16.21 8.72
N TRP A 275 -6.51 15.65 7.56
CA TRP A 275 -7.47 14.99 6.68
C TRP A 275 -8.08 13.73 7.31
N VAL A 276 -7.29 12.92 8.01
CA VAL A 276 -7.79 11.71 8.68
C VAL A 276 -8.67 12.06 9.89
N GLN A 277 -8.35 13.14 10.63
CA GLN A 277 -9.18 13.63 11.73
C GLN A 277 -10.60 14.01 11.26
N GLU A 278 -10.73 14.60 10.07
CA GLU A 278 -12.03 14.93 9.46
C GLU A 278 -12.89 13.69 9.15
N GLN A 279 -12.28 12.51 8.96
CA GLN A 279 -13.00 11.26 8.67
C GLN A 279 -13.57 10.59 9.92
N HIS A 280 -13.18 11.04 11.13
CA HIS A 280 -13.61 10.46 12.41
C HIS A 280 -13.38 8.93 12.55
N ASN A 281 -12.36 8.39 11.87
CA ASN A 281 -11.97 6.98 11.99
C ASN A 281 -10.75 6.84 12.92
N MET A 282 -10.97 6.27 14.11
CA MET A 282 -9.91 6.10 15.12
C MET A 282 -8.74 5.24 14.63
N ARG A 283 -9.00 4.19 13.85
CA ARG A 283 -7.92 3.31 13.36
C ARG A 283 -6.98 4.06 12.42
N ASP A 284 -7.55 4.77 11.46
CA ASP A 284 -6.77 5.53 10.49
C ASP A 284 -6.01 6.66 11.20
N LEU A 285 -6.59 7.25 12.25
CA LEU A 285 -5.95 8.26 13.08
C LEU A 285 -4.73 7.72 13.84
N MET A 286 -4.84 6.53 14.45
CA MET A 286 -3.70 5.87 15.10
C MET A 286 -2.57 5.60 14.11
N LEU A 287 -2.89 5.17 12.89
CA LEU A 287 -1.89 4.98 11.83
C LEU A 287 -1.25 6.32 11.40
N ALA A 288 -2.03 7.42 11.32
CA ALA A 288 -1.49 8.74 11.05
C ALA A 288 -0.51 9.21 12.13
N TYR A 289 -0.77 8.93 13.41
CA TYR A 289 0.19 9.18 14.49
C TYR A 289 1.46 8.35 14.35
N ALA A 290 1.35 7.08 13.96
CA ALA A 290 2.52 6.24 13.73
C ALA A 290 3.40 6.78 12.58
N TYR A 291 2.81 7.32 11.51
CA TYR A 291 3.54 8.04 10.47
C TYR A 291 4.28 9.28 10.99
N GLN A 292 3.67 10.05 11.91
CA GLN A 292 4.34 11.19 12.56
C GLN A 292 5.54 10.73 13.38
N GLY A 293 5.35 9.68 14.19
CA GLY A 293 6.43 9.12 15.01
C GLY A 293 7.61 8.65 14.17
N LEU A 294 7.35 7.95 13.06
CA LEU A 294 8.40 7.50 12.15
C LEU A 294 9.10 8.68 11.45
N LEU A 295 8.38 9.72 11.05
CA LEU A 295 8.98 10.93 10.46
C LEU A 295 9.88 11.66 11.48
N ALA A 296 9.43 11.80 12.73
CA ALA A 296 10.21 12.41 13.81
C ALA A 296 11.51 11.62 14.06
N LEU A 297 11.47 10.28 14.05
CA LEU A 297 12.69 9.45 14.13
C LEU A 297 13.65 9.69 12.96
N LEU A 298 13.13 9.83 11.73
CA LEU A 298 13.94 10.18 10.55
C LEU A 298 14.54 11.59 10.62
N GLN A 299 14.01 12.44 11.50
CA GLN A 299 14.47 13.82 11.77
C GLN A 299 15.33 13.90 13.05
N ASP A 300 15.61 12.77 13.71
CA ASP A 300 16.34 12.69 14.98
C ASP A 300 15.63 13.39 16.16
N GLU A 301 14.30 13.53 16.07
CA GLU A 301 13.43 14.17 17.07
C GLU A 301 12.82 13.10 18.01
N VAL A 302 13.67 12.48 18.84
CA VAL A 302 13.29 11.30 19.65
C VAL A 302 12.14 11.58 20.64
N GLU A 303 12.13 12.74 21.28
CA GLU A 303 11.08 13.11 22.25
C GLU A 303 9.71 13.29 21.56
N GLU A 304 9.69 13.90 20.38
CA GLU A 304 8.46 14.04 19.59
C GLU A 304 7.99 12.68 19.06
N ALA A 305 8.93 11.84 18.61
CA ALA A 305 8.62 10.48 18.19
C ALA A 305 7.96 9.67 19.31
N GLU A 306 8.46 9.76 20.55
CA GLU A 306 7.88 9.07 21.70
C GLU A 306 6.41 9.48 21.93
N GLN A 307 6.11 10.78 21.90
CA GLN A 307 4.74 11.28 22.05
C GLN A 307 3.79 10.74 20.96
N TRP A 308 4.25 10.74 19.71
CA TRP A 308 3.45 10.22 18.59
C TRP A 308 3.24 8.71 18.67
N VAL A 309 4.26 7.95 19.05
CA VAL A 309 4.16 6.50 19.25
C VAL A 309 3.22 6.15 20.40
N GLU A 310 3.24 6.92 21.50
CA GLU A 310 2.29 6.75 22.60
C GLU A 310 0.85 7.03 22.16
N MET A 311 0.61 8.11 21.40
CA MET A 311 -0.71 8.43 20.84
C MET A 311 -1.20 7.39 19.81
N ALA A 312 -0.27 6.81 19.04
CA ALA A 312 -0.60 5.72 18.11
C ALA A 312 -1.10 4.46 18.85
N GLY A 313 -0.65 4.24 20.09
CA GLY A 313 -1.11 3.16 20.97
C GLY A 313 -0.77 1.76 20.47
N GLU A 314 -1.25 0.75 21.21
CA GLU A 314 -1.18 -0.65 20.76
C GLU A 314 -2.32 -0.92 19.77
N GLN A 315 -1.97 -1.39 18.57
CA GLN A 315 -2.95 -1.71 17.54
C GLN A 315 -3.50 -3.12 17.77
N GLU A 316 -4.79 -3.24 18.11
CA GLU A 316 -5.47 -4.54 18.35
C GLU A 316 -5.53 -5.45 17.12
N VAL A 317 -5.30 -4.91 15.92
CA VAL A 317 -5.32 -5.65 14.65
C VAL A 317 -3.88 -5.79 14.13
N HIS A 318 -3.28 -6.95 14.43
CA HIS A 318 -1.90 -7.31 14.07
C HIS A 318 -1.74 -7.88 12.65
N GLY A 319 -2.82 -8.06 11.89
CA GLY A 319 -2.66 -8.58 10.53
C GLY A 319 -1.88 -7.60 9.68
N PRO A 320 -0.98 -8.10 8.81
CA PRO A 320 -0.04 -7.27 8.08
C PRO A 320 -0.83 -6.17 7.37
N PRO A 321 -0.61 -4.87 7.69
CA PRO A 321 -1.25 -3.81 6.95
C PRO A 321 -0.75 -3.95 5.52
N MET A 322 -1.62 -4.51 4.67
CA MET A 322 -1.25 -4.80 3.30
C MET A 322 -0.64 -3.53 2.71
N MET A 323 0.56 -3.65 2.16
CA MET A 323 1.21 -2.57 1.43
C MET A 323 1.34 -1.29 2.29
N SER A 324 2.06 -1.35 3.42
CA SER A 324 2.39 -0.18 4.27
C SER A 324 3.91 0.02 4.42
N PHE A 325 4.32 1.28 4.49
CA PHE A 325 5.66 1.69 4.91
C PHE A 325 5.85 1.51 6.41
N GLU A 326 4.86 1.98 7.17
CA GLU A 326 4.88 2.05 8.62
C GLU A 326 4.34 0.75 9.24
N ASP A 327 4.92 0.38 10.38
CA ASP A 327 4.61 -0.79 11.19
C ASP A 327 4.83 -0.42 12.67
N PRO A 328 3.75 -0.14 13.42
CA PRO A 328 3.86 0.54 14.72
C PRO A 328 4.76 -0.17 15.74
N PRO A 329 4.71 -1.51 15.88
CA PRO A 329 5.67 -2.24 16.71
C PRO A 329 7.14 -2.02 16.31
N LEU A 330 7.44 -1.98 15.01
CA LEU A 330 8.79 -1.73 14.52
C LEU A 330 9.23 -0.29 14.79
N THR A 331 8.34 0.68 14.58
CA THR A 331 8.57 2.11 14.89
C THR A 331 8.82 2.30 16.38
N LYS A 332 8.04 1.64 17.25
CA LYS A 332 8.24 1.63 18.70
C LYS A 332 9.59 1.04 19.09
N ALA A 333 9.98 -0.07 18.47
CA ALA A 333 11.30 -0.65 18.70
C ALA A 333 12.42 0.33 18.31
N TRP A 334 12.34 0.98 17.15
CA TRP A 334 13.33 1.97 16.73
C TRP A 334 13.37 3.17 17.70
N MET A 335 12.21 3.71 18.11
CA MET A 335 12.14 4.79 19.11
C MET A 335 12.88 4.39 20.40
N LEU A 336 12.65 3.20 20.93
CA LEU A 336 13.35 2.69 22.11
C LEU A 336 14.87 2.61 21.93
N LEU A 337 15.34 2.19 20.74
CA LEU A 337 16.77 2.20 20.42
C LEU A 337 17.34 3.62 20.32
N ALA A 338 16.56 4.57 19.81
CA ALA A 338 16.98 5.96 19.62
C ALA A 338 17.16 6.71 20.96
N LYS A 339 16.43 6.32 22.02
CA LYS A 339 16.65 6.86 23.38
C LYS A 339 18.06 6.58 23.92
N GLY A 340 18.67 5.47 23.47
CA GLY A 340 20.08 5.14 23.71
C GLY A 340 20.46 4.71 25.13
N ASP A 341 19.55 4.81 26.11
CA ASP A 341 19.78 4.28 27.45
C ASP A 341 19.68 2.75 27.47
N GLU A 342 20.39 2.12 28.42
CA GLU A 342 20.51 0.66 28.48
C GLU A 342 19.17 -0.06 28.64
N GLN A 343 18.24 0.53 29.42
CA GLN A 343 16.92 -0.06 29.66
C GLN A 343 16.05 -0.01 28.40
N SER A 344 15.98 1.14 27.73
CA SER A 344 15.23 1.27 26.48
C SER A 344 15.82 0.40 25.38
N VAL A 345 17.15 0.33 25.24
CA VAL A 345 17.80 -0.54 24.25
C VAL A 345 17.52 -2.02 24.52
N ALA A 346 17.56 -2.46 25.78
CA ALA A 346 17.20 -3.84 26.14
C ALA A 346 15.73 -4.16 25.82
N HIS A 347 14.82 -3.22 26.10
CA HIS A 347 13.40 -3.37 25.76
C HIS A 347 13.18 -3.42 24.24
N GLY A 348 13.79 -2.52 23.48
CA GLY A 348 13.74 -2.52 22.02
C GLY A 348 14.26 -3.82 21.41
N GLN A 349 15.37 -4.36 21.95
CA GLN A 349 15.91 -5.65 21.53
C GLN A 349 14.94 -6.83 21.79
N ALA A 350 14.25 -6.84 22.93
CA ALA A 350 13.26 -7.87 23.25
C ALA A 350 12.07 -7.81 22.28
N LEU A 351 11.53 -6.61 22.05
CA LEU A 351 10.45 -6.40 21.08
C LEU A 351 10.86 -6.84 19.67
N LEU A 352 12.08 -6.53 19.22
CA LEU A 352 12.59 -6.99 17.92
C LEU A 352 12.76 -8.50 17.84
N ALA A 353 13.02 -9.20 18.96
CA ALA A 353 13.11 -10.65 18.98
C ALA A 353 11.72 -11.27 18.79
N ASP A 354 10.71 -10.73 19.47
CA ASP A 354 9.31 -11.17 19.32
C ASP A 354 8.81 -10.89 17.89
N LEU A 355 9.06 -9.69 17.36
CA LEU A 355 8.71 -9.34 15.99
C LEU A 355 9.39 -10.23 14.96
N LEU A 356 10.65 -10.63 15.17
CA LEU A 356 11.33 -11.53 14.25
C LEU A 356 10.65 -12.91 14.21
N GLN A 357 10.17 -13.42 15.34
CA GLN A 357 9.43 -14.68 15.38
C GLN A 357 8.09 -14.56 14.66
N GLU A 358 7.36 -13.46 14.90
CA GLU A 358 6.09 -13.18 14.25
C GLU A 358 6.22 -13.11 12.73
N VAL A 359 7.12 -12.26 12.21
CA VAL A 359 7.28 -12.07 10.75
C VAL A 359 7.83 -13.31 10.05
N ALA A 360 8.63 -14.12 10.76
CA ALA A 360 9.10 -15.40 10.26
C ALA A 360 7.96 -16.43 10.17
N SER A 361 7.01 -16.42 11.11
CA SER A 361 5.86 -17.32 11.11
C SER A 361 4.91 -17.09 9.93
N VAL A 362 4.89 -15.87 9.39
CA VAL A 362 4.10 -15.48 8.20
C VAL A 362 4.95 -15.31 6.94
N HIS A 363 6.21 -15.76 6.98
CA HIS A 363 7.12 -15.77 5.84
C HIS A 363 7.30 -14.41 5.13
N ASP A 364 7.20 -13.29 5.85
CA ASP A 364 7.41 -11.94 5.29
C ASP A 364 8.90 -11.60 5.29
N THR A 365 9.56 -11.83 4.15
CA THR A 365 10.99 -11.56 3.96
C THR A 365 11.29 -10.06 4.01
N ARG A 366 10.40 -9.22 3.45
CA ARG A 366 10.56 -7.76 3.48
C ARG A 366 10.61 -7.26 4.92
N LYS A 367 9.68 -7.70 5.78
CA LYS A 367 9.67 -7.34 7.20
C LYS A 367 10.83 -7.95 7.98
N THR A 368 11.22 -9.18 7.64
CA THR A 368 12.42 -9.81 8.20
C THR A 368 13.68 -8.95 7.98
N ILE A 369 13.87 -8.36 6.79
CA ILE A 369 14.99 -7.46 6.51
C ILE A 369 14.98 -6.24 7.45
N GLN A 370 13.82 -5.59 7.60
CA GLN A 370 13.66 -4.40 8.44
C GLN A 370 13.97 -4.70 9.92
N VAL A 371 13.43 -5.81 10.45
CA VAL A 371 13.68 -6.24 11.83
C VAL A 371 15.17 -6.55 12.06
N LEU A 372 15.81 -7.27 11.13
CA LEU A 372 17.24 -7.60 11.24
C LEU A 372 18.12 -6.35 11.19
N ALA A 373 17.76 -5.33 10.39
CA ALA A 373 18.51 -4.07 10.35
C ALA A 373 18.51 -3.35 11.71
N LEU A 374 17.36 -3.29 12.39
CA LEU A 374 17.26 -2.72 13.73
C LEU A 374 17.89 -3.60 14.81
N GLN A 375 17.82 -4.94 14.69
CA GLN A 375 18.55 -5.83 15.59
C GLN A 375 20.07 -5.63 15.50
N ALA A 376 20.61 -5.42 14.28
CA ALA A 376 22.02 -5.09 14.12
C ALA A 376 22.38 -3.77 14.82
N LEU A 377 21.53 -2.75 14.72
CA LEU A 377 21.70 -1.50 15.46
C LEU A 377 21.68 -1.74 16.97
N ALA A 378 20.69 -2.47 17.48
CA ALA A 378 20.54 -2.78 18.90
C ALA A 378 21.75 -3.53 19.48
N SER A 379 22.23 -4.58 18.79
CA SER A 379 23.46 -5.28 19.17
C SER A 379 24.67 -4.35 19.22
N ASN A 380 24.78 -3.41 18.28
CA ASN A 380 25.85 -2.42 18.27
C ASN A 380 25.74 -1.44 19.46
N LEU A 381 24.55 -0.95 19.78
CA LEU A 381 24.31 -0.08 20.94
C LEU A 381 24.68 -0.76 22.27
N GLN A 382 24.54 -2.08 22.34
CA GLN A 382 24.95 -2.89 23.49
C GLN A 382 26.44 -3.28 23.47
N GLY A 383 27.24 -2.75 22.55
CA GLY A 383 28.67 -3.06 22.42
C GLY A 383 28.98 -4.45 21.85
N ARG A 384 27.97 -5.18 21.38
CA ARG A 384 28.10 -6.53 20.80
C ARG A 384 28.38 -6.48 19.30
N MET A 385 29.46 -5.79 18.91
CA MET A 385 29.80 -5.57 17.49
C MET A 385 29.89 -6.86 16.64
N PRO A 386 30.48 -7.98 17.10
CA PRO A 386 30.50 -9.21 16.30
C PRO A 386 29.11 -9.74 15.94
N GLU A 387 28.16 -9.63 16.87
CA GLU A 387 26.76 -10.03 16.67
C GLU A 387 26.05 -9.05 15.73
N ALA A 388 26.26 -7.74 15.93
CA ALA A 388 25.72 -6.70 15.04
C ALA A 388 26.12 -6.94 13.57
N LEU A 389 27.38 -7.28 13.33
CA LEU A 389 27.90 -7.58 11.99
C LEU A 389 27.28 -8.84 11.38
N ALA A 390 27.13 -9.91 12.18
CA ALA A 390 26.54 -11.16 11.73
C ALA A 390 25.04 -10.99 11.38
N VAL A 391 24.30 -10.25 12.20
CA VAL A 391 22.89 -9.94 11.97
C VAL A 391 22.73 -9.03 10.73
N LEU A 392 23.58 -8.01 10.60
CA LEU A 392 23.57 -7.11 9.43
C LEU A 392 23.87 -7.87 8.13
N GLU A 393 24.85 -8.78 8.13
CA GLU A 393 25.17 -9.57 6.93
C GLU A 393 23.99 -10.45 6.49
N ARG A 394 23.25 -11.05 7.44
CA ARG A 394 22.00 -11.78 7.14
C ARG A 394 20.96 -10.87 6.48
N ALA A 395 20.75 -9.66 7.03
CA ALA A 395 19.82 -8.69 6.47
C ALA A 395 20.21 -8.32 5.03
N LEU A 396 21.49 -8.04 4.78
CA LEU A 396 22.00 -7.65 3.47
C LEU A 396 21.89 -8.77 2.42
N VAL A 397 22.09 -10.03 2.82
CA VAL A 397 21.92 -11.18 1.92
C VAL A 397 20.47 -11.31 1.44
N LEU A 398 19.50 -11.13 2.34
CA LEU A 398 18.07 -11.15 2.01
C LEU A 398 17.65 -9.93 1.18
N ALA A 399 18.24 -8.77 1.47
CA ALA A 399 17.88 -7.50 0.85
C ALA A 399 18.47 -7.29 -0.55
N ARG A 400 19.68 -7.81 -0.81
CA ARG A 400 20.40 -7.57 -2.06
C ARG A 400 19.63 -7.98 -3.33
N PRO A 401 18.96 -9.16 -3.39
CA PRO A 401 18.18 -9.53 -4.57
C PRO A 401 17.11 -8.50 -4.91
N GLY A 402 16.37 -8.00 -3.92
CA GLY A 402 15.37 -6.95 -4.10
C GLY A 402 15.95 -5.54 -4.25
N GLY A 403 17.21 -5.33 -3.86
CA GLY A 403 17.88 -4.04 -3.98
C GLY A 403 17.44 -3.01 -2.93
N PHE A 404 17.02 -3.43 -1.74
CA PHE A 404 16.58 -2.49 -0.69
C PHE A 404 17.72 -1.57 -0.25
N LEU A 405 17.62 -0.27 -0.49
CA LEU A 405 18.60 0.73 -0.03
C LEU A 405 18.05 1.53 1.13
N ARG A 406 16.82 2.07 0.99
CA ARG A 406 16.23 2.96 2.00
C ARG A 406 15.98 2.27 3.34
N THR A 407 15.59 1.00 3.33
CA THR A 407 15.50 0.19 4.56
C THR A 407 16.74 0.30 5.48
N PHE A 408 17.95 0.43 4.92
CA PHE A 408 19.18 0.65 5.70
C PHE A 408 19.55 2.14 5.80
N ALA A 409 19.33 2.91 4.75
CA ALA A 409 19.70 4.33 4.70
C ALA A 409 18.86 5.22 5.61
N ASP A 410 17.63 4.80 5.89
CA ASP A 410 16.69 5.45 6.80
C ASP A 410 17.01 5.19 8.28
N VAL A 411 18.07 4.43 8.58
CA VAL A 411 18.55 4.20 9.95
C VAL A 411 19.96 4.82 10.09
N PRO A 412 20.10 6.16 10.21
CA PRO A 412 21.40 6.82 10.23
C PRO A 412 22.42 6.24 11.23
N PRO A 413 22.05 5.84 12.46
CA PRO A 413 22.98 5.22 13.41
C PRO A 413 23.62 3.92 12.92
N LEU A 414 23.01 3.22 11.95
CA LEU A 414 23.51 1.96 11.38
C LEU A 414 24.80 2.17 10.55
N ILE A 415 25.14 3.40 10.16
CA ILE A 415 26.33 3.73 9.38
C ILE A 415 27.62 3.18 9.99
N LYS A 416 27.73 3.17 11.32
CA LYS A 416 28.90 2.64 12.04
C LYS A 416 29.09 1.15 11.80
N VAL A 417 28.00 0.38 11.82
CA VAL A 417 28.02 -1.08 11.62
C VAL A 417 28.32 -1.41 10.15
N LEU A 418 27.71 -0.66 9.21
CA LEU A 418 27.97 -0.79 7.77
C LEU A 418 29.43 -0.51 7.41
N GLN A 419 30.02 0.55 7.97
CA GLN A 419 31.42 0.91 7.75
C GLN A 419 32.40 -0.14 8.32
N GLU A 420 32.13 -0.64 9.52
CA GLU A 420 32.95 -1.68 10.15
C GLU A 420 32.88 -3.01 9.36
N LEU A 421 31.69 -3.41 8.91
CA LEU A 421 31.53 -4.59 8.05
C LEU A 421 32.36 -4.46 6.78
N ARG A 422 32.24 -3.32 6.09
CA ARG A 422 33.02 -3.04 4.87
C ARG A 422 34.53 -3.07 5.11
N LYS A 423 35.00 -2.50 6.23
CA LYS A 423 36.42 -2.50 6.61
C LYS A 423 36.94 -3.94 6.78
N ARG A 424 36.20 -4.79 7.51
CA ARG A 424 36.60 -6.19 7.75
C ARG A 424 36.62 -7.02 6.47
N ARG A 425 35.65 -6.83 5.57
CA ARG A 425 35.62 -7.54 4.27
C ARG A 425 36.85 -7.20 3.42
N LYS A 426 37.22 -5.92 3.36
CA LYS A 426 38.46 -5.50 2.67
C LYS A 426 39.72 -6.13 3.26
N THR A 427 39.81 -6.28 4.58
CA THR A 427 40.99 -6.88 5.22
C THR A 427 41.06 -8.39 5.06
N HIS A 428 39.91 -9.08 4.97
CA HIS A 428 39.85 -10.54 4.85
C HIS A 428 39.89 -11.06 3.39
N LEU A 429 40.08 -10.19 2.39
CA LEU A 429 40.11 -10.56 0.95
C LEU A 429 38.86 -11.37 0.53
N THR A 430 37.71 -11.16 1.18
CA THR A 430 36.46 -11.84 0.81
C THR A 430 35.90 -11.20 -0.46
N VAL A 431 36.21 -11.78 -1.63
CA VAL A 431 35.86 -11.26 -2.96
C VAL A 431 34.38 -11.53 -3.32
N ASP A 432 33.43 -11.05 -2.52
CA ASP A 432 32.06 -10.82 -3.03
C ASP A 432 31.93 -9.36 -3.48
N ASN A 433 32.45 -9.09 -4.68
CA ASN A 433 32.40 -7.77 -5.31
C ASN A 433 30.97 -7.22 -5.41
N LYS A 434 29.94 -8.09 -5.45
CA LYS A 434 28.54 -7.66 -5.56
C LYS A 434 28.03 -7.11 -4.23
N LEU A 435 28.33 -7.78 -3.11
CA LEU A 435 27.95 -7.29 -1.78
C LEU A 435 28.71 -6.02 -1.40
N ASP A 436 29.99 -5.90 -1.76
CA ASP A 436 30.76 -4.68 -1.53
C ASP A 436 30.21 -3.48 -2.34
N THR A 437 29.79 -3.71 -3.58
CA THR A 437 29.10 -2.70 -4.41
C THR A 437 27.77 -2.29 -3.77
N TYR A 438 26.98 -3.27 -3.31
CA TYR A 438 25.70 -3.01 -2.66
C TYR A 438 25.86 -2.21 -1.35
N LEU A 439 26.84 -2.56 -0.50
CA LEU A 439 27.20 -1.79 0.69
C LEU A 439 27.57 -0.34 0.35
N GLN A 440 28.31 -0.12 -0.73
CA GLN A 440 28.64 1.23 -1.20
C GLN A 440 27.38 2.00 -1.63
N LEU A 441 26.44 1.36 -2.32
CA LEU A 441 25.18 2.00 -2.72
C LEU A 441 24.35 2.41 -1.49
N ILE A 442 24.26 1.55 -0.47
CA ILE A 442 23.58 1.89 0.79
C ILE A 442 24.25 3.11 1.44
N LEU A 443 25.57 3.08 1.60
CA LEU A 443 26.33 4.19 2.20
C LEU A 443 26.14 5.52 1.44
N VAL A 444 26.04 5.47 0.10
CA VAL A 444 25.71 6.64 -0.72
C VAL A 444 24.27 7.11 -0.44
N ALA A 445 23.30 6.20 -0.37
CA ALA A 445 21.90 6.54 -0.07
C ALA A 445 21.68 7.12 1.33
N MET A 446 22.55 6.81 2.32
CA MET A 446 22.48 7.42 3.66
C MET A 446 22.81 8.91 3.66
N SER A 447 23.54 9.38 2.64
CA SER A 447 23.84 10.80 2.47
C SER A 447 22.79 11.38 1.54
N PRO A 448 21.93 12.31 1.99
CA PRO A 448 20.96 12.91 1.09
C PRO A 448 21.69 13.55 -0.09
N PRO A 449 21.31 13.26 -1.34
CA PRO A 449 21.93 13.91 -2.48
C PRO A 449 21.69 15.42 -2.33
N ALA A 450 22.75 16.23 -2.47
CA ALA A 450 22.58 17.67 -2.65
C ALA A 450 21.76 17.86 -3.92
N SER A 451 20.45 18.15 -3.78
CA SER A 451 19.43 18.29 -4.82
C SER A 451 20.00 18.23 -6.24
N GLN A 452 20.21 17.02 -6.76
CA GLN A 452 20.51 16.84 -8.17
C GLN A 452 19.16 16.71 -8.85
N ALA A 453 18.67 17.81 -9.41
CA ALA A 453 17.48 17.78 -10.24
C ALA A 453 17.73 16.82 -11.41
N VAL A 454 17.20 15.60 -11.34
CA VAL A 454 17.09 14.75 -12.52
C VAL A 454 16.25 15.54 -13.52
N SER A 455 16.66 15.57 -14.79
CA SER A 455 15.88 16.29 -15.82
C SER A 455 14.48 15.70 -15.85
N LYS A 456 13.47 16.48 -15.43
CA LYS A 456 12.06 16.06 -15.33
C LYS A 456 11.52 15.46 -16.62
N GLU A 457 12.08 15.88 -17.75
CA GLU A 457 11.81 15.33 -19.08
C GLU A 457 12.21 13.86 -19.23
N LYS A 458 13.35 13.43 -18.64
CA LYS A 458 13.77 12.03 -18.62
C LYS A 458 12.92 11.18 -17.69
N LEU A 459 12.56 11.70 -16.52
CA LEU A 459 11.70 11.00 -15.55
C LEU A 459 10.34 10.67 -16.19
N LEU A 460 9.69 11.67 -16.80
CA LEU A 460 8.43 11.48 -17.50
C LEU A 460 8.60 10.45 -18.64
N GLN A 461 9.65 10.56 -19.46
CA GLN A 461 9.91 9.59 -20.55
C GLN A 461 10.15 8.15 -20.06
N GLN A 462 10.88 7.96 -18.95
CA GLN A 462 11.15 6.65 -18.36
C GLN A 462 9.89 5.98 -17.82
N GLU A 463 8.98 6.78 -17.27
CA GLU A 463 7.66 6.34 -16.79
C GLU A 463 6.63 6.16 -17.92
N GLY A 464 7.04 6.27 -19.19
CA GLY A 464 6.15 6.15 -20.35
C GLY A 464 5.22 7.36 -20.52
N ILE A 465 5.51 8.45 -19.85
CA ILE A 465 4.73 9.69 -19.84
C ILE A 465 5.38 10.69 -20.77
N GLU A 466 4.61 11.19 -21.73
CA GLU A 466 5.09 12.28 -22.58
C GLU A 466 5.37 13.53 -21.72
N PRO A 467 6.58 14.12 -21.78
CA PRO A 467 6.86 15.33 -21.05
C PRO A 467 5.91 16.47 -21.45
N LEU A 468 5.60 17.34 -20.50
CA LEU A 468 4.82 18.54 -20.79
C LEU A 468 5.63 19.44 -21.73
N THR A 469 5.02 19.88 -22.82
CA THR A 469 5.59 20.90 -23.70
C THR A 469 5.69 22.24 -22.97
N GLU A 470 6.53 23.15 -23.45
CA GLU A 470 6.62 24.51 -22.89
C GLU A 470 5.26 25.21 -22.82
N ARG A 471 4.42 24.98 -23.84
CA ARG A 471 3.06 25.54 -23.91
C ARG A 471 2.15 24.96 -22.83
N GLU A 472 2.23 23.66 -22.59
CA GLU A 472 1.49 22.96 -21.54
C GLU A 472 1.96 23.38 -20.14
N LEU A 473 3.27 23.57 -19.94
CA LEU A 473 3.84 24.10 -18.69
C LEU A 473 3.42 25.55 -18.42
N HIS A 474 3.38 26.40 -19.46
CA HIS A 474 2.88 27.77 -19.34
C HIS A 474 1.40 27.77 -18.94
N ILE A 475 0.57 26.94 -19.59
CA ILE A 475 -0.84 26.79 -19.22
C ILE A 475 -0.97 26.32 -17.77
N LEU A 476 -0.16 25.35 -17.33
CA LEU A 476 -0.15 24.85 -15.95
C LEU A 476 0.17 25.95 -14.92
N ARG A 477 1.12 26.86 -15.21
CA ARG A 477 1.40 28.04 -14.37
C ARG A 477 0.23 29.01 -14.30
N LEU A 478 -0.53 29.16 -15.38
CA LEU A 478 -1.73 30.00 -15.39
C LEU A 478 -2.91 29.31 -14.67
N LEU A 479 -2.96 27.98 -14.70
CA LEU A 479 -3.92 27.21 -13.92
C LEU A 479 -3.69 27.38 -12.41
N ASP A 480 -2.44 27.52 -11.95
CA ASP A 480 -2.09 27.78 -10.54
C ASP A 480 -2.59 29.14 -10.03
N LYS A 481 -2.73 30.12 -10.93
CA LYS A 481 -3.26 31.47 -10.61
C LYS A 481 -4.79 31.54 -10.59
N ASP A 482 -5.47 30.40 -10.54
CA ASP A 482 -6.94 30.29 -10.61
C ASP A 482 -7.65 30.90 -11.83
N LEU A 483 -6.92 31.32 -12.88
CA LEU A 483 -7.48 31.83 -14.13
C LEU A 483 -8.35 30.83 -14.89
N THR A 484 -9.50 31.26 -15.40
CA THR A 484 -10.39 30.44 -16.23
C THR A 484 -9.81 30.18 -17.63
N ASN A 485 -10.28 29.14 -18.32
CA ASN A 485 -9.85 28.87 -19.71
C ASN A 485 -10.07 30.07 -20.65
N LYS A 486 -11.06 30.94 -20.37
CA LYS A 486 -11.30 32.17 -21.13
C LYS A 486 -10.25 33.24 -20.84
N GLU A 487 -9.83 33.38 -19.59
CA GLU A 487 -8.78 34.32 -19.18
C GLU A 487 -7.41 33.86 -19.67
N ILE A 488 -7.10 32.58 -19.51
CA ILE A 488 -5.89 31.95 -20.07
C ILE A 488 -5.84 32.16 -21.59
N ALA A 489 -6.96 31.97 -22.29
CA ALA A 489 -7.04 32.19 -23.73
C ALA A 489 -6.72 33.64 -24.13
N ARG A 490 -7.19 34.62 -23.35
CA ARG A 490 -6.88 36.04 -23.55
C ARG A 490 -5.40 36.34 -23.29
N GLU A 491 -4.85 35.85 -22.19
CA GLU A 491 -3.44 36.07 -21.82
C GLU A 491 -2.48 35.43 -22.83
N LEU A 492 -2.84 34.26 -23.36
CA LEU A 492 -2.03 33.51 -24.31
C LEU A 492 -2.33 33.81 -25.79
N VAL A 493 -3.25 34.74 -26.07
CA VAL A 493 -3.73 35.14 -27.40
C VAL A 493 -4.13 33.93 -28.26
N VAL A 494 -4.99 33.07 -27.73
CA VAL A 494 -5.54 31.88 -28.40
C VAL A 494 -7.03 31.73 -28.14
N THR A 495 -7.67 30.70 -28.70
CA THR A 495 -9.08 30.40 -28.42
C THR A 495 -9.23 29.61 -27.11
N PRO A 496 -10.38 29.74 -26.40
CA PRO A 496 -10.69 28.87 -25.26
C PRO A 496 -10.69 27.37 -25.63
N GLY A 497 -11.00 27.02 -26.88
CA GLY A 497 -10.92 25.64 -27.39
C GLY A 497 -9.48 25.14 -27.43
N THR A 498 -8.53 25.97 -27.86
CA THR A 498 -7.09 25.66 -27.84
C THR A 498 -6.58 25.42 -26.41
N VAL A 499 -6.99 26.27 -25.46
CA VAL A 499 -6.67 26.06 -24.03
C VAL A 499 -7.26 24.76 -23.51
N LYS A 500 -8.50 24.42 -23.90
CA LYS A 500 -9.14 23.15 -23.53
C LYS A 500 -8.34 21.94 -24.01
N VAL A 501 -7.87 21.94 -25.26
CA VAL A 501 -7.04 20.86 -25.80
C VAL A 501 -5.74 20.70 -25.01
N HIS A 502 -5.02 21.80 -24.76
CA HIS A 502 -3.79 21.74 -23.98
C HIS A 502 -4.03 21.32 -22.53
N THR A 503 -5.12 21.76 -21.89
CA THR A 503 -5.45 21.31 -20.53
C THR A 503 -5.82 19.83 -20.50
N THR A 504 -6.56 19.31 -21.49
CA THR A 504 -6.79 17.87 -21.63
C THR A 504 -5.47 17.10 -21.81
N ASN A 505 -4.54 17.62 -22.61
CA ASN A 505 -3.23 16.99 -22.78
C ASN A 505 -2.40 17.02 -21.49
N VAL A 506 -2.39 18.15 -20.75
CA VAL A 506 -1.76 18.27 -19.44
C VAL A 506 -2.33 17.22 -18.49
N TYR A 507 -3.66 17.10 -18.42
CA TYR A 507 -4.35 16.17 -17.54
C TYR A 507 -4.01 14.71 -17.87
N ARG A 508 -4.09 14.34 -19.15
CA ARG A 508 -3.68 13.01 -19.63
C ARG A 508 -2.24 12.70 -19.28
N LYS A 509 -1.30 13.61 -19.58
CA LYS A 509 0.13 13.43 -19.33
C LYS A 509 0.45 13.33 -17.84
N LEU A 510 -0.24 14.08 -17.00
CA LEU A 510 -0.04 14.04 -15.55
C LEU A 510 -0.86 12.94 -14.85
N SER A 511 -1.59 12.10 -15.58
CA SER A 511 -2.51 11.10 -15.01
C SER A 511 -3.48 11.68 -13.96
N VAL A 512 -4.00 12.87 -14.25
CA VAL A 512 -4.96 13.61 -13.42
C VAL A 512 -6.18 13.97 -14.25
N ASN A 513 -7.32 14.17 -13.60
CA ASN A 513 -8.60 14.33 -14.31
C ASN A 513 -9.20 15.72 -14.15
N ASN A 514 -8.59 16.58 -13.33
CA ASN A 514 -9.09 17.91 -13.06
C ASN A 514 -7.98 18.91 -12.77
N ARG A 515 -8.35 20.20 -12.84
CA ARG A 515 -7.47 21.35 -12.61
C ARG A 515 -6.72 21.27 -11.28
N ARG A 516 -7.44 21.00 -10.19
CA ARG A 516 -6.88 21.01 -8.83
C ARG A 516 -5.83 19.93 -8.70
N ALA A 517 -6.14 18.70 -9.14
CA ALA A 517 -5.21 17.58 -9.17
C ALA A 517 -3.95 17.90 -9.99
N ALA A 518 -4.10 18.54 -11.16
CA ALA A 518 -2.96 18.96 -11.99
C ALA A 518 -2.06 19.97 -11.28
N VAL A 519 -2.63 20.98 -10.64
CA VAL A 519 -1.86 21.98 -9.87
C VAL A 519 -1.19 21.34 -8.64
N THR A 520 -1.92 20.51 -7.88
CA THR A 520 -1.38 19.79 -6.72
C THR A 520 -0.20 18.91 -7.10
N LEU A 521 -0.35 18.08 -8.14
CA LEU A 521 0.73 17.23 -8.65
C LEU A 521 1.91 18.08 -9.15
N ALA A 522 1.63 19.18 -9.87
CA ALA A 522 2.68 20.05 -10.36
C ALA A 522 3.48 20.74 -9.25
N LYS A 523 2.84 21.11 -8.13
CA LYS A 523 3.54 21.61 -6.94
C LYS A 523 4.38 20.52 -6.28
N ALA A 524 3.83 19.31 -6.13
CA ALA A 524 4.55 18.19 -5.54
C ALA A 524 5.79 17.78 -6.36
N LEU A 525 5.69 17.85 -7.69
CA LEU A 525 6.82 17.63 -8.61
C LEU A 525 7.77 18.84 -8.72
N GLY A 526 7.54 19.93 -7.97
CA GLY A 526 8.27 21.19 -8.08
C GLY A 526 8.23 21.83 -9.47
N LEU A 527 7.24 21.51 -10.30
CA LEU A 527 6.97 22.18 -11.59
C LEU A 527 6.36 23.57 -11.38
N LEU A 528 5.73 23.76 -10.23
CA LEU A 528 5.24 25.02 -9.70
C LEU A 528 5.88 25.30 -8.34
N ALA A 529 5.93 26.56 -7.93
CA ALA A 529 6.38 26.91 -6.58
C ALA A 529 5.38 26.38 -5.53
N ALA A 530 5.89 25.89 -4.41
CA ALA A 530 5.07 25.69 -3.22
C ALA A 530 4.60 27.08 -2.75
N SER A 531 3.29 27.24 -2.59
CA SER A 531 2.64 28.49 -2.19
C SER A 531 2.54 28.61 -0.68
#